data_AF-A0A5D0N8U4-F1
#
_entry.id   AF-A0A5D0N8U4-F1
#
_cell.length_a   1.000
_cell.length_b   1.000
_cell.length_c   1.000
_cell.angle_alpha   90.00
_cell.angle_beta   90.00
_cell.angle_gamma   90.00
#
_symmetry.space_group_name_H-M   'P 1'
#
loop_
_entity.id
_entity.type
_entity.pdbx_description
1 polymer ?
#
loop_
_entity_poly.entity_id
_entity_poly.type
_entity_poly.pdbx_seq_one_letter_code
_entity_poly.pdbx_strand_id
1 'polypeptide(L)' 'MASKPLAEVRLVDLATKEDLQHLATKDDVAELRQEVGDVKQELGSAVNLLMGEIGKIAARQEEMAGHVARLVARSEGVKH' A
#
# COMPACT_ATOMS: atom_id res chain seq x y z
N MET A 1 -11.98 -9.32 -33.83
CA MET A 1 -13.42 -9.62 -34.01
C MET A 1 -13.83 -9.05 -35.35
N ALA A 2 -14.21 -9.88 -36.32
CA ALA A 2 -14.76 -9.37 -37.58
C ALA A 2 -16.21 -8.95 -37.33
N SER A 3 -16.53 -7.67 -37.54
CA SER A 3 -17.88 -7.16 -37.34
C SER A 3 -18.80 -7.68 -38.44
N LYS A 4 -20.00 -8.15 -38.07
CA LYS A 4 -21.07 -8.49 -39.02
C LYS A 4 -21.39 -7.25 -39.88
N PRO A 5 -21.63 -7.40 -41.19
CA PRO A 5 -22.10 -6.31 -42.01
C PRO A 5 -23.49 -5.85 -41.55
N LEU A 6 -23.77 -4.54 -41.70
CA LEU A 6 -24.98 -3.90 -41.14
C LEU A 6 -26.29 -4.57 -41.59
N ALA A 7 -26.31 -5.10 -42.82
CA ALA A 7 -27.46 -5.79 -43.40
C ALA A 7 -27.83 -7.11 -42.69
N GLU A 8 -26.92 -7.68 -41.90
CA GLU A 8 -27.09 -8.96 -41.18
C GLU A 8 -27.34 -8.78 -39.68
N VAL A 9 -27.34 -7.54 -39.18
CA VAL A 9 -27.59 -7.24 -37.76
C VAL A 9 -29.07 -7.47 -37.44
N ARG A 10 -29.34 -8.29 -36.42
CA ARG A 10 -30.69 -8.56 -35.93
C ARG A 10 -30.90 -7.88 -34.58
N LEU A 11 -32.17 -7.73 -34.18
CA LEU A 11 -32.54 -7.15 -32.88
C LEU A 11 -31.85 -7.84 -31.69
N VAL A 12 -31.65 -9.15 -31.75
CA VAL A 12 -30.94 -9.92 -30.71
C VAL A 12 -29.44 -9.61 -30.62
N ASP A 13 -28.86 -9.00 -31.66
CA ASP A 13 -27.46 -8.57 -31.67
C ASP A 13 -27.29 -7.16 -31.03
N LEU A 14 -28.38 -6.48 -30.67
CA LEU A 14 -28.35 -5.15 -30.05
C LEU A 14 -28.42 -5.23 -28.52
N ALA A 15 -27.56 -4.46 -27.84
CA ALA A 15 -27.66 -4.28 -26.40
C ALA A 15 -28.86 -3.39 -26.04
N THR A 16 -29.60 -3.76 -25.01
CA THR A 16 -30.70 -2.96 -24.45
C THR A 16 -30.19 -2.03 -23.35
N LYS A 17 -31.08 -1.18 -22.82
CA LYS A 17 -30.73 -0.32 -21.69
C LYS A 17 -30.46 -1.13 -20.42
N GLU A 18 -31.20 -2.22 -20.25
CA GLU A 18 -31.05 -3.17 -19.15
C GLU A 18 -29.65 -3.80 -19.16
N ASP A 19 -29.12 -4.13 -20.35
CA ASP A 19 -27.74 -4.66 -20.48
C ASP A 19 -26.66 -3.68 -20.02
N LEU A 20 -26.93 -2.37 -20.07
CA LEU A 20 -25.97 -1.32 -19.73
C LEU A 20 -26.02 -0.88 -18.25
N GLN A 21 -27.04 -1.28 -17.48
CA GLN A 21 -27.26 -0.79 -16.11
C GLN A 21 -26.11 -1.10 -15.14
N HIS A 22 -25.31 -2.11 -15.44
CA HIS A 22 -24.21 -2.58 -14.59
C HIS A 22 -22.82 -2.24 -15.12
N LEU A 23 -22.74 -1.44 -16.18
CA LEU A 23 -21.45 -0.97 -16.68
C LEU A 23 -20.93 0.14 -15.78
N ALA A 24 -19.72 -0.05 -15.25
CA ALA A 24 -18.98 1.00 -14.60
C ALA A 24 -18.63 2.10 -15.61
N THR A 25 -18.74 3.35 -15.19
CA THR A 25 -18.37 4.51 -15.97
C THR A 25 -16.87 4.77 -15.90
N LYS A 26 -16.38 5.67 -16.76
CA LYS A 26 -15.00 6.13 -16.65
C LYS A 26 -14.76 6.93 -15.38
N ASP A 27 -15.79 7.58 -14.87
CA ASP A 27 -15.70 8.39 -13.65
C ASP A 27 -15.58 7.49 -12.42
N ASP A 28 -16.32 6.37 -12.37
CA ASP A 28 -16.17 5.35 -11.32
C ASP A 28 -14.73 4.85 -11.24
N VAL A 29 -14.09 4.62 -12.40
CA VAL A 29 -12.68 4.20 -12.47
C VAL A 29 -11.74 5.33 -12.04
N ALA A 30 -12.06 6.58 -12.34
CA ALA A 30 -11.26 7.74 -11.93
C ALA A 30 -11.31 7.94 -10.42
N GLU A 31 -12.49 7.80 -9.80
CA GLU A 31 -12.70 7.85 -8.36
C GLU A 31 -11.91 6.75 -7.66
N LEU A 32 -12.02 5.49 -8.10
CA LEU A 32 -11.23 4.39 -7.55
C LEU A 32 -9.71 4.62 -7.68
N ARG A 33 -9.25 5.21 -8.78
CA ARG A 33 -7.82 5.55 -8.94
C ARG A 33 -7.38 6.62 -7.96
N GLN A 34 -8.23 7.60 -7.68
CA GLN A 34 -7.97 8.65 -6.71
C GLN A 34 -7.89 8.07 -5.30
N GLU A 35 -8.89 7.28 -4.89
CA GLU A 35 -8.92 6.62 -3.58
C GLU A 35 -7.68 5.73 -3.35
N VAL A 36 -7.30 4.92 -4.35
CA VAL A 36 -6.09 4.10 -4.29
C VAL A 36 -4.82 4.96 -4.18
N GLY A 37 -4.79 6.10 -4.85
CA GLY A 37 -3.69 7.07 -4.76
C GLY A 37 -3.55 7.63 -3.34
N ASP A 38 -4.67 8.03 -2.74
CA ASP A 38 -4.72 8.61 -1.39
C ASP A 38 -4.28 7.58 -0.34
N VAL A 39 -4.82 6.36 -0.40
CA VAL A 39 -4.42 5.26 0.49
C VAL A 39 -2.93 4.96 0.37
N LYS A 40 -2.38 4.94 -0.85
CA LYS A 40 -0.94 4.71 -1.07
C LYS A 40 -0.10 5.82 -0.44
N GLN A 41 -0.54 7.08 -0.52
CA GLN A 41 0.17 8.21 0.06
C GLN A 41 0.15 8.19 1.60
N GLU A 42 -1.02 7.91 2.19
CA GLU A 42 -1.18 7.75 3.62
C GLU A 42 -0.31 6.62 4.18
N LEU A 43 -0.36 5.45 3.51
CA LEU A 43 0.46 4.30 3.87
C LEU A 43 1.96 4.62 3.77
N GLY A 44 2.39 5.29 2.70
CA GLY A 44 3.79 5.69 2.54
C GLY A 44 4.26 6.62 3.68
N SER A 45 3.42 7.57 4.08
CA SER A 45 3.72 8.47 5.20
C SER A 45 3.81 7.71 6.52
N ALA A 46 2.88 6.80 6.79
CA ALA A 46 2.89 5.97 7.99
C ALA A 46 4.14 5.08 8.07
N VAL A 47 4.54 4.45 6.96
CA VAL A 47 5.77 3.63 6.89
C VAL A 47 7.01 4.47 7.18
N ASN A 48 7.11 5.67 6.62
CA ASN A 48 8.24 6.57 6.86
C ASN A 48 8.36 6.97 8.34
N LEU A 49 7.23 7.27 8.99
CA LEU A 49 7.20 7.58 10.43
C LEU A 49 7.66 6.38 11.26
N LEU A 50 7.10 5.19 10.99
CA LEU A 50 7.48 3.96 11.69
C LEU A 50 8.96 3.64 11.51
N MET A 51 9.51 3.81 10.30
CA MET A 51 10.92 3.58 10.04
C MET A 51 11.83 4.55 10.82
N GLY A 52 11.39 5.80 10.98
CA GLY A 52 12.07 6.78 11.83
C GLY A 52 12.03 6.40 13.32
N GLU A 53 10.89 5.90 13.82
CA GLU A 53 10.76 5.41 15.19
C GLU A 53 11.61 4.16 15.45
N ILE A 54 11.61 3.20 14.52
CA ILE A 54 12.47 2.01 14.58
C ILE A 54 13.94 2.42 14.63
N GLY A 55 14.37 3.39 13.83
CA GLY A 55 15.74 3.91 13.87
C GLY A 55 16.10 4.50 15.23
N LYS A 56 15.20 5.27 15.86
CA LYS A 56 15.40 5.79 17.22
C LYS A 56 15.48 4.68 18.26
N ILE A 57 14.64 3.65 18.14
CA ILE A 57 14.65 2.49 19.05
C ILE A 57 15.95 1.71 18.90
N ALA A 58 16.43 1.48 17.68
CA ALA A 58 17.69 0.79 17.42
C ALA A 58 18.87 1.51 18.08
N ALA A 59 18.95 2.84 17.93
CA ALA A 59 19.99 3.64 18.59
C ALA A 59 19.95 3.53 20.12
N ARG A 60 18.75 3.56 20.72
CA ARG A 60 18.60 3.36 22.18
C ARG A 60 19.00 1.95 22.62
N GLN A 61 18.71 0.93 21.82
CA GLN A 61 19.10 -0.45 22.12
C GLN A 61 20.63 -0.60 22.12
N GLU A 62 21.32 0.03 21.18
CA GLU A 62 22.79 0.04 21.14
C GLU A 62 23.39 0.70 22.39
N GLU A 63 22.84 1.85 22.81
CA GLU A 63 23.26 2.52 24.04
C GLU A 63 23.05 1.64 25.28
N MET A 64 21.85 1.05 25.42
CA MET A 64 21.52 0.15 26.52
C MET A 64 22.43 -1.08 26.55
N ALA A 65 22.70 -1.69 25.39
CA ALA A 65 23.63 -2.83 25.28
C ALA A 65 25.03 -2.45 25.78
N GLY A 66 25.52 -1.25 25.43
CA GLY A 66 26.78 -0.73 25.94
C GLY A 66 26.77 -0.52 27.46
N HIS A 67 25.68 -0.02 28.04
CA HIS A 67 25.55 0.10 29.49
C HIS A 67 25.56 -1.26 30.19
N VAL A 68 24.82 -2.24 29.67
CA VAL A 68 24.77 -3.60 30.22
C VAL A 68 26.15 -4.24 30.16
N ALA A 69 26.86 -4.14 29.02
CA ALA A 69 28.22 -4.66 28.88
C ALA A 69 29.18 -4.09 29.95
N ARG A 70 29.11 -2.78 30.22
CA ARG A 70 29.91 -2.13 31.27
C ARG A 70 29.53 -2.56 32.69
N LEU A 71 28.25 -2.87 32.95
CA LEU A 71 27.82 -3.38 34.25
C LEU A 71 28.32 -4.81 34.48
N VAL A 72 28.20 -5.67 33.45
CA VAL A 72 28.68 -7.05 33.48
C VAL A 72 30.19 -7.11 33.70
N ALA A 73 30.98 -6.33 32.94
CA ALA A 73 32.44 -6.28 33.11
C ALA A 73 32.83 -5.87 34.55
N ARG A 74 32.11 -4.91 35.14
CA ARG A 74 32.32 -4.50 36.54
C ARG A 74 31.93 -5.58 37.54
N SER A 75 30.84 -6.32 37.33
CA SER A 75 30.43 -7.40 38.23
C SER A 75 31.35 -8.62 38.18
N GLU A 76 31.99 -8.88 37.03
CA GLU A 76 32.92 -9.99 36.84
C GLU A 76 34.35 -9.67 37.33
N GLY A 77 34.58 -8.47 37.87
CA GLY A 77 35.91 -8.06 38.37
C GLY A 77 36.94 -7.83 37.26
N VAL A 78 36.50 -7.77 36.00
CA VAL A 78 37.36 -7.47 34.85
C VAL A 78 37.68 -5.97 34.87
N LYS A 79 38.86 -5.62 35.39
CA LYS A 79 39.42 -4.27 35.22
C LYS A 79 39.98 -4.16 33.81
N HIS A 80 39.54 -3.15 33.06
CA HIS A 80 40.16 -2.74 31.80
C HIS A 80 41.62 -2.35 32.01
#